data_AF-A0A8S2UTT5-F1
#
_entry.id   AF-A0A8S2UTT5-F1
#
_cell.length_a   1.000
_cell.length_b   1.000
_cell.length_c   1.000
_cell.angle_alpha   90.00
_cell.angle_beta   90.00
_cell.angle_gamma   90.00
#
_symmetry.space_group_name_H-M   'P 1'
#
loop_
_entity.id
_entity.type
_entity.pdbx_description
1 polymer ?
#
loop_
_entity_poly.entity_id
_entity_poly.type
_entity_poly.pdbx_seq_one_letter_code
_entity_poly.pdbx_strand_id
1 'polypeptide(L)'
;VHFLHAYHSSCANILNWARQAGLFNDFSEINQLSTDTKIAHVFFLPAFDGHINDPYCGSGFIGIDGQTTRDDLLRSILESIAFVAYELFVFLKQDFD
;
A
#
# COMPACT_ATOMS: atom_id res chain seq x y z
N VAL A 1 -33.04 -4.27 -0.54
CA VAL A 1 -31.65 -4.34 -0.02
C VAL A 1 -30.77 -3.62 -1.02
N HIS A 2 -30.16 -2.50 -0.64
CA HIS A 2 -29.18 -1.80 -1.48
C HIS A 2 -27.77 -2.15 -0.98
N PHE A 3 -26.80 -2.28 -1.89
CA PHE A 3 -25.39 -2.50 -1.56
C PHE A 3 -24.58 -1.32 -2.09
N LEU A 4 -23.59 -0.88 -1.30
CA LEU A 4 -22.63 0.14 -1.68
C LEU A 4 -21.33 -0.57 -2.12
N HIS A 5 -20.71 -0.13 -3.21
CA HIS A 5 -19.52 -0.76 -3.77
C HIS A 5 -18.45 0.29 -4.01
N ALA A 6 -17.23 0.03 -3.55
CA ALA A 6 -16.03 0.77 -3.89
C ALA A 6 -14.90 -0.19 -4.23
N TYR A 7 -13.99 0.22 -5.11
CA TYR A 7 -12.85 -0.59 -5.55
C TYR A 7 -11.60 0.26 -5.73
N HIS A 8 -10.43 -0.37 -5.67
CA HIS A 8 -9.15 0.22 -6.05
C HIS A 8 -8.40 -0.74 -6.99
N SER A 9 -8.09 -0.28 -8.21
CA SER A 9 -7.56 -1.15 -9.28
C SER A 9 -6.09 -1.53 -9.12
N SER A 10 -5.32 -0.76 -8.36
CA SER A 10 -3.85 -0.80 -8.46
C SER A 10 -3.17 -1.62 -7.36
N CYS A 11 -3.91 -2.19 -6.40
CA CYS A 11 -3.33 -2.95 -5.27
C CYS A 11 -2.52 -4.18 -5.74
N ALA A 12 -3.07 -4.96 -6.67
CA ALA A 12 -2.36 -6.11 -7.23
C ALA A 12 -1.18 -5.68 -8.11
N ASN A 13 -1.30 -4.57 -8.83
CA ASN A 13 -0.23 -4.03 -9.67
C ASN A 13 0.97 -3.62 -8.83
N ILE A 14 0.73 -3.02 -7.66
CA ILE A 14 1.78 -2.63 -6.70
C ILE A 14 2.55 -3.84 -6.18
N LEU A 15 1.86 -4.90 -5.77
CA LEU A 15 2.53 -6.12 -5.31
C LEU A 15 3.33 -6.81 -6.43
N ASN A 16 2.76 -6.87 -7.63
CA ASN A 16 3.45 -7.43 -8.79
C ASN A 16 4.68 -6.61 -9.16
N TRP A 17 4.60 -5.28 -9.11
CA TRP A 17 5.75 -4.39 -9.29
C TRP A 17 6.80 -4.61 -8.21
N ALA A 18 6.41 -4.71 -6.93
CA ALA A 18 7.34 -4.93 -5.83
C ALA A 18 8.13 -6.24 -5.99
N ARG A 19 7.47 -7.30 -6.47
CA ARG A 19 8.14 -8.56 -6.86
C ARG A 19 9.13 -8.34 -8.01
N GLN A 20 8.72 -7.65 -9.08
CA GLN A 20 9.59 -7.35 -10.21
C GLN A 20 10.78 -6.46 -9.84
N ALA A 21 10.62 -5.56 -8.87
CA ALA A 21 11.66 -4.72 -8.31
C ALA A 21 12.62 -5.47 -7.37
N GLY A 22 12.38 -6.76 -7.12
CA GLY A 22 13.24 -7.60 -6.28
C GLY A 22 13.02 -7.39 -4.77
N LEU A 23 11.89 -6.81 -4.36
CA LEU A 23 11.58 -6.65 -2.93
C LEU A 23 11.18 -7.97 -2.27
N PHE A 24 10.72 -8.96 -3.04
CA PHE A 24 10.49 -10.35 -2.64
C PHE A 24 10.44 -11.25 -3.88
N ASN A 25 10.53 -12.57 -3.71
CA ASN A 25 10.48 -13.52 -4.83
C ASN A 25 9.15 -14.26 -4.92
N ASP A 26 8.64 -14.72 -3.78
CA ASP A 26 7.38 -15.47 -3.70
C ASP A 26 6.37 -14.80 -2.76
N PHE A 27 5.08 -14.87 -3.10
CA PHE A 27 4.02 -14.27 -2.30
C PHE A 27 3.92 -14.89 -0.89
N SER A 28 4.43 -16.10 -0.68
CA SER A 28 4.52 -16.71 0.66
C SER A 28 5.48 -15.97 1.61
N GLU A 29 6.48 -15.25 1.09
CA GLU A 29 7.40 -14.44 1.90
C GLU A 29 6.66 -13.30 2.63
N ILE A 30 5.60 -12.78 2.01
CA ILE A 30 4.78 -11.68 2.57
C ILE A 30 4.18 -12.09 3.92
N ASN A 31 3.75 -13.35 4.06
CA ASN A 31 3.15 -13.86 5.29
C ASN A 31 4.16 -14.01 6.43
N GLN A 32 5.46 -13.95 6.14
CA GLN A 32 6.53 -14.09 7.12
C GLN A 32 6.97 -12.72 7.68
N LEU A 33 6.48 -11.62 7.10
CA LEU A 33 6.79 -10.28 7.57
C LEU A 33 6.20 -10.07 8.96
N SER A 34 7.08 -9.79 9.92
CA SER A 34 6.69 -9.49 11.30
C SER A 34 5.88 -8.20 11.37
N THR A 35 4.67 -8.29 11.93
CA THR A 35 3.83 -7.13 12.29
C THR A 35 4.31 -6.46 13.58
N ASP A 36 5.07 -7.18 14.42
CA ASP A 36 5.54 -6.73 15.74
C ASP A 36 6.83 -5.90 15.69
N THR A 37 7.44 -5.76 14.52
CA THR A 37 8.61 -4.90 14.34
C THR A 37 8.26 -3.43 14.60
N LYS A 38 9.23 -2.67 15.14
CA LYS A 38 9.20 -1.20 15.30
C LYS A 38 8.45 -0.54 14.13
N ILE A 39 7.65 0.48 14.46
CA ILE A 39 6.96 1.33 13.47
C ILE A 39 7.97 1.73 12.40
N ALA A 40 7.74 1.29 11.17
CA ALA A 40 8.57 1.66 10.04
C ALA A 40 8.44 3.17 9.84
N HIS A 41 9.57 3.88 9.76
CA HIS A 41 9.58 5.31 9.45
C HIS A 41 9.42 5.59 7.94
N VAL A 42 9.31 4.52 7.15
CA VAL A 42 9.13 4.56 5.70
C VAL A 42 7.67 4.35 5.35
N PHE A 43 7.16 5.19 4.47
CA PHE A 43 5.83 5.09 3.89
C PHE A 43 5.95 4.91 2.38
N PHE A 44 5.06 4.09 1.80
CA PHE A 44 4.93 3.97 0.36
C PHE A 44 3.64 4.65 -0.11
N LEU A 45 3.74 5.59 -1.05
CA LEU A 45 2.60 6.23 -1.71
C LEU A 45 2.16 5.37 -2.93
N PRO A 46 0.97 4.76 -2.92
CA PRO A 46 0.53 3.80 -3.95
C PRO A 46 -0.22 4.48 -5.12
N ALA A 47 0.45 5.38 -5.85
CA ALA A 47 -0.15 6.18 -6.94
C ALA A 47 0.49 5.90 -8.33
N PHE A 48 0.47 4.66 -8.83
CA PHE A 48 1.08 4.36 -10.14
C PHE A 48 0.31 4.96 -11.31
N ASP A 49 -1.00 5.11 -11.14
CA ASP A 49 -1.90 5.65 -12.15
C ASP A 49 -2.32 7.10 -11.82
N GLY A 50 -1.57 7.76 -10.93
CA GLY A 50 -1.96 9.04 -10.33
C GLY A 50 -3.02 8.87 -9.24
N HIS A 51 -3.54 10.01 -8.77
CA HIS A 51 -4.63 10.09 -7.81
C HIS A 51 -5.76 10.94 -8.39
N ILE A 52 -7.01 10.77 -7.92
CA ILE A 52 -8.16 11.51 -8.45
C ILE A 52 -8.01 13.03 -8.35
N ASN A 53 -7.28 13.50 -7.33
CA ASN A 53 -7.01 14.91 -7.10
C ASN A 53 -5.74 15.42 -7.84
N ASP A 54 -4.85 14.52 -8.26
CA ASP A 54 -3.62 14.87 -8.96
C ASP A 54 -3.20 13.70 -9.88
N PRO A 55 -3.50 13.76 -11.19
CA PRO A 55 -3.15 12.70 -12.12
C PRO A 55 -1.65 12.61 -12.42
N TYR A 56 -0.86 13.60 -11.99
CA TYR A 56 0.60 13.62 -12.19
C TYR A 56 1.36 13.11 -10.96
N CYS A 57 0.67 12.79 -9.86
CA CYS A 57 1.35 12.27 -8.69
C CYS A 57 1.92 10.86 -8.98
N GLY A 58 3.19 10.66 -8.64
CA GLY A 58 3.84 9.36 -8.79
C GLY A 58 3.80 8.53 -7.51
N SER A 59 4.10 7.24 -7.64
CA SER A 59 4.38 6.40 -6.47
C SER A 59 5.81 6.59 -5.99
N GLY A 60 6.03 6.38 -4.70
CA GLY A 60 7.37 6.44 -4.15
C GLY A 60 7.42 6.15 -2.66
N PHE A 61 8.63 5.93 -2.19
CA PHE A 61 8.92 5.82 -0.76
C PHE A 61 9.25 7.19 -0.17
N ILE A 62 8.78 7.44 1.03
CA ILE A 62 9.05 8.64 1.82
C ILE A 62 9.61 8.18 3.17
N GLY A 63 10.68 8.83 3.63
CA GLY A 63 11.27 8.55 4.96
C GLY A 63 12.38 7.50 4.98
N ILE A 64 12.94 7.12 3.82
CA ILE A 64 14.10 6.22 3.75
C ILE A 64 15.32 6.84 4.45
N ASP A 65 15.98 6.06 5.29
CA ASP A 65 17.23 6.38 5.95
C ASP A 65 18.30 5.28 5.74
N GLY A 66 19.48 5.46 6.34
CA GLY A 66 20.58 4.50 6.23
C GLY A 66 20.38 3.17 6.99
N GLN A 67 19.29 3.01 7.74
CA GLN A 67 18.93 1.78 8.46
C GLN A 67 17.75 1.05 7.80
N THR A 68 17.11 1.66 6.81
CA THR A 68 15.97 1.10 6.09
C THR A 68 16.35 -0.19 5.40
N THR A 69 15.62 -1.26 5.71
CA THR A 69 15.81 -2.58 5.12
C THR A 69 14.83 -2.85 3.97
N ARG A 70 15.11 -3.87 3.17
CA ARG A 70 14.16 -4.37 2.16
C ARG A 70 12.82 -4.76 2.78
N ASP A 71 12.84 -5.32 3.99
CA ASP A 71 11.64 -5.75 4.70
C ASP A 71 10.80 -4.54 5.16
N ASP A 72 11.44 -3.43 5.54
CA ASP A 72 10.74 -2.17 5.84
C ASP A 72 10.06 -1.60 4.58
N LEU A 73 10.75 -1.64 3.43
CA LEU A 73 10.18 -1.22 2.15
C LEU A 73 8.97 -2.08 1.78
N LEU A 74 9.12 -3.40 1.82
CA LEU A 74 8.03 -4.32 1.51
C LEU A 74 6.85 -4.19 2.48
N ARG A 75 7.12 -4.00 3.78
CA ARG A 75 6.09 -3.74 4.78
C ARG A 75 5.33 -2.45 4.50
N SER A 76 6.03 -1.36 4.18
CA SER A 76 5.40 -0.07 3.88
C SER A 76 4.46 -0.12 2.65
N ILE A 77 4.77 -1.00 1.67
CA ILE A 77 3.89 -1.27 0.53
C ILE A 77 2.61 -1.98 0.97
N LEU A 78 2.70 -2.96 1.87
CA LEU A 78 1.53 -3.70 2.35
C LEU A 78 0.65 -2.81 3.23
N GLU A 79 1.27 -2.02 4.10
CA GLU A 79 0.58 -1.04 4.93
C GLU A 79 -0.16 0.00 4.07
N SER A 80 0.43 0.45 2.96
CA SER A 80 -0.27 1.40 2.06
C SER A 80 -1.50 0.78 1.40
N ILE A 81 -1.47 -0.50 1.03
CA ILE A 81 -2.66 -1.22 0.54
C ILE A 81 -3.74 -1.30 1.63
N ALA A 82 -3.34 -1.55 2.88
CA ALA A 82 -4.27 -1.56 4.01
C ALA A 82 -4.87 -0.16 4.26
N PHE A 83 -4.09 0.91 4.13
CA PHE A 83 -4.58 2.28 4.22
C PHE A 83 -5.59 2.61 3.11
N VAL A 84 -5.33 2.19 1.87
CA VAL A 84 -6.30 2.34 0.76
C VAL A 84 -7.62 1.63 1.10
N ALA A 85 -7.56 0.39 1.61
CA ALA A 85 -8.76 -0.34 2.01
C ALA A 85 -9.53 0.37 3.15
N TYR A 86 -8.80 0.94 4.10
CA TYR A 86 -9.37 1.73 5.19
C TYR A 86 -10.02 3.03 4.71
N GLU A 87 -9.39 3.77 3.80
CA GLU A 87 -9.97 4.97 3.19
C GLU A 87 -11.27 4.65 2.45
N LEU A 88 -11.29 3.58 1.65
CA LEU A 88 -12.53 3.13 0.99
C LEU A 88 -13.61 2.81 2.01
N PHE A 89 -13.28 2.13 3.11
CA PHE A 89 -14.25 1.83 4.17
C PHE A 89 -14.79 3.10 4.85
N VAL A 90 -13.92 4.06 5.18
CA VAL A 90 -14.32 5.33 5.80
C VAL A 90 -15.20 6.13 4.86
N PHE A 91 -14.84 6.21 3.57
CA PHE A 91 -15.63 6.87 2.54
C PHE A 91 -17.05 6.26 2.45
N LEU A 92 -17.13 4.93 2.34
CA LEU A 92 -18.43 4.24 2.31
C LEU A 92 -19.23 4.51 3.59
N LYS A 93 -18.59 4.49 4.76
CA LYS A 93 -19.27 4.73 6.05
C LYS A 93 -19.84 6.15 6.16
N GLN A 94 -19.13 7.16 5.64
CA GLN A 94 -19.61 8.54 5.62
C GLN A 94 -20.89 8.72 4.79
N ASP A 95 -21.08 7.93 3.73
CA ASP A 95 -22.32 7.96 2.94
C ASP A 95 -23.52 7.28 3.65
N PHE A 96 -23.25 6.48 4.70
CA PHE A 96 -24.29 5.79 5.49
C PHE A 96 -24.76 6.57 6.72
N ASP A 97 -23.91 7.42 7.30
CA ASP A 97 -24.20 8.25 8.49
C ASP A 97 -24.85 9.60 8.10
#